data_AF-A0A817X1Z7-F1
#
_entry.id   AF-A0A817X1Z7-F1
#
_cell.length_a   1.000
_cell.length_b   1.000
_cell.length_c   1.000
_cell.angle_alpha   90.00
_cell.angle_beta   90.00
_cell.angle_gamma   90.00
#
_symmetry.space_group_name_H-M   'P 1'
#
loop_
_entity.id
_entity.type
_entity.pdbx_description
1 polymer ?
#
loop_
_entity_poly.entity_id
_entity_poly.type
_entity_poly.pdbx_seq_one_letter_code
_entity_poly.pdbx_strand_id
1 'polypeptide(L)'
;IHTTQSKFDFIQRCREYLGDDYETDQKYLNYLENQYQPKYAIREYTKCNFLHKLINHAIRTGDVEELYHFRYYVAHLCTNLAKLSERFRSKQQRLGKTVLTLYRGQQLSREEGERLRTSGNKYIAMRGFLSTTLDRRVAEDFAESSPENLAVLFEITVHLDQVPSMILADISKYSVNSHEKEILFGLNATFEVDEQVQSDCGRWIIRMHATNCEQEIVNDYIRYLQSETSNVSSSSSIPINFILARFLVEMGETVKAVKLLEKTIPTTDDERANLYFIWADAKISSYHLVEHAFDEAIRLLKKSEELFISLDNKLGQAHTFRRYADAQVLNEMYDEAIHSYQRANQLYKEIPGQKENIASCCNGLADVYLAKRKYTKAYIYYSKVLTWRQAYLSDEHPAIARSYYSLGRYYHLKGNNNENALRFVTKALELKKKIYPPSHPSIQCNERLLKEIQAALAR
;
A
#
# COMPACT_ATOMS: atom_id res chain seq x y z
N ILE A 1 -14.52 11.05 -10.67
CA ILE A 1 -15.28 10.10 -9.81
C ILE A 1 -16.76 10.47 -9.67
N HIS A 2 -17.14 11.77 -9.70
CA HIS A 2 -18.55 12.21 -9.62
C HIS A 2 -19.14 12.64 -10.97
N THR A 3 -18.74 12.00 -12.08
CA THR A 3 -19.19 12.37 -13.43
C THR A 3 -20.48 11.63 -13.81
N THR A 4 -21.24 12.18 -14.75
CA THR A 4 -22.40 11.49 -15.36
C THR A 4 -22.00 10.13 -15.90
N GLN A 5 -20.81 10.03 -16.52
CA GLN A 5 -20.25 8.77 -17.00
C GLN A 5 -20.07 7.74 -15.87
N SER A 6 -19.48 8.14 -14.74
CA SER A 6 -19.28 7.21 -13.62
C SER A 6 -20.59 6.71 -13.00
N LYS A 7 -21.65 7.53 -13.02
CA LYS A 7 -23.00 7.08 -12.62
C LYS A 7 -23.57 6.08 -13.63
N PHE A 8 -23.41 6.36 -14.92
CA PHE A 8 -23.84 5.45 -15.99
C PHE A 8 -23.14 4.09 -15.88
N ASP A 9 -21.81 4.07 -15.78
CA ASP A 9 -21.02 2.83 -15.63
C ASP A 9 -21.48 2.01 -14.41
N PHE A 10 -21.75 2.69 -13.29
CA PHE A 10 -22.26 2.07 -12.06
C PHE A 10 -23.61 1.39 -12.27
N ILE A 11 -24.57 2.10 -12.86
CA ILE A 11 -25.92 1.56 -13.10
C ILE A 11 -25.87 0.42 -14.11
N GLN A 12 -25.07 0.55 -15.17
CA GLN A 12 -24.92 -0.47 -16.19
C GLN A 12 -24.34 -1.77 -15.60
N ARG A 13 -23.30 -1.67 -14.76
CA ARG A 13 -22.73 -2.84 -14.08
C ARG A 13 -23.75 -3.52 -13.15
N CYS A 14 -24.57 -2.75 -12.45
CA CYS A 14 -25.64 -3.30 -11.62
C CYS A 14 -26.70 -4.06 -12.46
N ARG A 15 -27.04 -3.56 -13.66
CA ARG A 15 -27.96 -4.24 -14.58
C ARG A 15 -27.38 -5.56 -15.11
N GLU A 16 -26.12 -5.55 -15.51
CA GLU A 16 -25.42 -6.76 -15.97
C GLU A 16 -25.41 -7.87 -14.91
N TYR A 17 -25.27 -7.50 -13.63
CA TYR A 17 -25.30 -8.47 -12.54
C TYR A 17 -26.69 -9.08 -12.29
N LEU A 18 -27.75 -8.28 -12.41
CA LEU A 18 -29.11 -8.71 -12.07
C LEU A 18 -29.81 -9.48 -13.21
N GLY A 19 -29.47 -9.20 -14.46
CA GLY A 19 -30.20 -9.75 -15.60
C GLY A 19 -31.68 -9.32 -15.62
N ASP A 20 -32.52 -10.09 -16.33
CA ASP A 20 -33.94 -9.77 -16.54
C ASP A 20 -34.90 -10.36 -15.48
N ASP A 21 -34.41 -11.20 -14.55
CA ASP A 21 -35.27 -12.09 -13.75
C ASP A 21 -35.82 -11.51 -12.42
N TYR A 22 -35.35 -10.35 -11.94
CA TYR A 22 -35.66 -9.85 -10.59
C TYR A 22 -36.45 -8.53 -10.56
N GLU A 23 -37.80 -8.60 -10.58
CA GLU A 23 -38.70 -7.42 -10.62
C GLU A 23 -38.49 -6.43 -9.46
N THR A 24 -38.20 -6.92 -8.25
CA THR A 24 -38.00 -6.07 -7.07
C THR A 24 -36.67 -5.31 -7.13
N ASP A 25 -35.62 -5.97 -7.63
CA ASP A 25 -34.29 -5.37 -7.79
C ASP A 25 -34.25 -4.41 -8.99
N GLN A 26 -35.05 -4.66 -10.03
CA GLN A 26 -35.24 -3.71 -11.14
C GLN A 26 -35.92 -2.41 -10.70
N LYS A 27 -36.94 -2.48 -9.83
CA LYS A 27 -37.55 -1.26 -9.23
C LYS A 27 -36.51 -0.47 -8.42
N TYR A 28 -35.63 -1.16 -7.70
CA TYR A 28 -34.56 -0.52 -6.94
C TYR A 28 -33.45 0.07 -7.84
N LEU A 29 -33.07 -0.61 -8.92
CA LEU A 29 -32.19 -0.09 -9.97
C LEU A 29 -32.73 1.21 -10.57
N ASN A 30 -34.01 1.23 -10.93
CA ASN A 30 -34.67 2.43 -11.47
C ASN A 30 -34.67 3.58 -10.47
N TYR A 31 -34.81 3.28 -9.17
CA TYR A 31 -34.61 4.26 -8.11
C TYR A 31 -33.16 4.77 -8.05
N LEU A 32 -32.16 3.88 -8.11
CA LEU A 32 -30.74 4.25 -8.12
C LEU A 32 -30.37 5.14 -9.31
N GLU A 33 -30.97 4.89 -10.46
CA GLU A 33 -30.72 5.66 -11.68
C GLU A 33 -31.38 7.04 -11.63
N ASN A 34 -32.64 7.11 -11.21
CA ASN A 34 -33.45 8.33 -11.39
C ASN A 34 -33.55 9.20 -10.13
N GLN A 35 -33.45 8.61 -8.94
CA GLN A 35 -33.80 9.28 -7.68
C GLN A 35 -32.68 9.29 -6.63
N TYR A 36 -31.64 8.45 -6.79
CA TYR A 36 -30.54 8.41 -5.85
C TYR A 36 -29.83 9.77 -5.74
N GLN A 37 -29.55 10.16 -4.49
CA GLN A 37 -28.78 11.34 -4.15
C GLN A 37 -27.60 10.95 -3.26
N PRO A 38 -26.42 11.60 -3.42
CA PRO A 38 -25.21 11.27 -2.67
C PRO A 38 -25.42 11.19 -1.16
N LYS A 39 -26.26 12.07 -0.58
CA LYS A 39 -26.55 12.09 0.87
C LYS A 39 -27.19 10.82 1.43
N TYR A 40 -27.80 9.98 0.59
CA TYR A 40 -28.46 8.75 1.00
C TYR A 40 -27.54 7.53 0.94
N ALA A 41 -26.27 7.66 0.53
CA ALA A 41 -25.36 6.54 0.35
C ALA A 41 -25.30 5.59 1.56
N ILE A 42 -25.17 6.11 2.79
CA ILE A 42 -25.13 5.29 4.01
C ILE A 42 -26.43 4.50 4.21
N ARG A 43 -27.58 5.15 4.04
CA ARG A 43 -28.89 4.50 4.13
C ARG A 43 -29.02 3.36 3.12
N GLU A 44 -28.63 3.62 1.88
CA GLU A 44 -28.68 2.60 0.84
C GLU A 44 -27.73 1.43 1.14
N TYR A 45 -26.57 1.69 1.73
CA TYR A 45 -25.60 0.66 2.08
C TYR A 45 -26.14 -0.28 3.19
N THR A 46 -26.90 0.28 4.14
CA THR A 46 -27.48 -0.46 5.27
C THR A 46 -28.70 -1.33 4.91
N LYS A 47 -29.25 -1.21 3.69
CA LYS A 47 -30.40 -2.04 3.23
C LYS A 47 -30.07 -3.52 3.03
N CYS A 48 -28.78 -3.91 3.07
CA CYS A 48 -28.33 -5.31 2.89
C CYS A 48 -28.88 -6.01 1.63
N ASN A 49 -29.15 -5.24 0.57
CA ASN A 49 -29.68 -5.73 -0.72
C ASN A 49 -28.54 -6.18 -1.66
N PHE A 50 -28.85 -6.44 -2.94
CA PHE A 50 -27.84 -6.88 -3.92
C PHE A 50 -26.68 -5.88 -4.05
N LEU A 51 -26.94 -4.57 -3.95
CA LEU A 51 -25.91 -3.53 -4.05
C LEU A 51 -24.90 -3.65 -2.90
N HIS A 52 -25.38 -3.89 -1.68
CA HIS A 52 -24.52 -4.17 -0.53
C HIS A 52 -23.64 -5.42 -0.77
N LYS A 53 -24.22 -6.50 -1.33
CA LYS A 53 -23.47 -7.73 -1.62
C LYS A 53 -22.39 -7.51 -2.67
N LEU A 54 -22.73 -6.84 -3.78
CA LEU A 54 -21.81 -6.52 -4.88
C LEU A 54 -20.63 -5.67 -4.42
N ILE A 55 -20.90 -4.58 -3.72
CA ILE A 55 -19.86 -3.67 -3.25
C ILE A 55 -18.93 -4.39 -2.28
N ASN A 56 -19.48 -5.11 -1.30
CA ASN A 56 -18.63 -5.82 -0.35
C ASN A 56 -17.90 -7.00 -0.99
N HIS A 57 -18.45 -7.64 -2.03
CA HIS A 57 -17.72 -8.63 -2.82
C HIS A 57 -16.53 -7.99 -3.53
N ALA A 58 -16.75 -6.93 -4.32
CA ALA A 58 -15.71 -6.20 -5.04
C ALA A 58 -14.58 -5.71 -4.11
N ILE A 59 -14.96 -5.19 -2.94
CA ILE A 59 -14.02 -4.72 -1.92
C ILE A 59 -13.22 -5.89 -1.32
N ARG A 60 -13.87 -7.01 -0.99
CA ARG A 60 -13.18 -8.18 -0.38
C ARG A 60 -12.26 -8.89 -1.37
N THR A 61 -12.67 -9.03 -2.63
CA THR A 61 -11.85 -9.65 -3.68
C THR A 61 -10.74 -8.72 -4.17
N GLY A 62 -10.89 -7.41 -3.96
CA GLY A 62 -9.98 -6.42 -4.51
C GLY A 62 -10.06 -6.35 -6.03
N ASP A 63 -11.21 -6.69 -6.61
CA ASP A 63 -11.44 -6.64 -8.04
C ASP A 63 -11.44 -5.17 -8.52
N VAL A 64 -10.36 -4.79 -9.19
CA VAL A 64 -10.12 -3.41 -9.63
C VAL A 64 -11.16 -2.98 -10.66
N GLU A 65 -11.65 -3.88 -11.52
CA GLU A 65 -12.69 -3.55 -12.50
C GLU A 65 -14.01 -3.27 -11.80
N GLU A 66 -14.43 -4.14 -10.88
CA GLU A 66 -15.67 -3.93 -10.13
C GLU A 66 -15.59 -2.65 -9.29
N LEU A 67 -14.49 -2.44 -8.56
CA LEU A 67 -14.27 -1.22 -7.79
C LEU A 67 -14.29 0.04 -8.66
N TYR A 68 -13.77 -0.04 -9.89
CA TYR A 68 -13.88 1.04 -10.86
C TYR A 68 -15.34 1.31 -11.24
N HIS A 69 -16.15 0.30 -11.54
CA HIS A 69 -17.57 0.51 -11.87
C HIS A 69 -18.35 1.06 -10.66
N PHE A 70 -18.06 0.61 -9.44
CA PHE A 70 -18.70 1.08 -8.21
C PHE A 70 -18.14 2.40 -7.64
N ARG A 71 -17.11 2.99 -8.28
CA ARG A 71 -16.41 4.20 -7.78
C ARG A 71 -17.35 5.36 -7.45
N TYR A 72 -18.42 5.52 -8.24
CA TYR A 72 -19.39 6.60 -8.04
C TYR A 72 -20.08 6.49 -6.68
N TYR A 73 -20.59 5.31 -6.35
CA TYR A 73 -21.32 5.07 -5.11
C TYR A 73 -20.38 4.99 -3.90
N VAL A 74 -19.27 4.25 -4.03
CA VAL A 74 -18.30 4.06 -2.94
C VAL A 74 -17.71 5.41 -2.50
N ALA A 75 -17.46 6.33 -3.44
CA ALA A 75 -16.98 7.67 -3.11
C ALA A 75 -17.99 8.48 -2.28
N HIS A 76 -19.29 8.41 -2.61
CA HIS A 76 -20.32 9.07 -1.79
C HIS A 76 -20.43 8.47 -0.40
N LEU A 77 -20.37 7.14 -0.29
CA LEU A 77 -20.40 6.43 0.98
C LEU A 77 -19.22 6.87 1.88
N CYS A 78 -18.00 6.82 1.35
CA CYS A 78 -16.79 7.23 2.07
C CYS A 78 -16.82 8.71 2.46
N THR A 79 -17.23 9.59 1.54
CA THR A 79 -17.29 11.05 1.80
C THR A 79 -18.28 11.38 2.91
N ASN A 80 -19.46 10.75 2.90
CA ASN A 80 -20.45 10.97 3.94
C ASN A 80 -19.99 10.41 5.28
N LEU A 81 -19.39 9.22 5.28
CA LEU A 81 -18.88 8.59 6.49
C LEU A 81 -17.75 9.41 7.12
N ALA A 82 -16.83 9.96 6.32
CA ALA A 82 -15.77 10.84 6.79
C ALA A 82 -16.33 12.10 7.48
N LYS A 83 -17.30 12.78 6.84
CA LYS A 83 -17.99 13.95 7.43
C LYS A 83 -18.69 13.63 8.74
N LEU A 84 -19.29 12.43 8.86
CA LEU A 84 -19.91 12.00 10.10
C LEU A 84 -18.88 11.65 11.17
N SER A 85 -17.75 11.04 10.79
CA SER A 85 -16.65 10.71 11.69
C SER A 85 -16.08 11.95 12.37
N GLU A 86 -15.84 13.03 11.62
CA GLU A 86 -15.37 14.30 12.19
C GLU A 86 -16.34 14.87 13.24
N ARG A 87 -17.64 14.86 12.92
CA ARG A 87 -18.71 15.33 13.83
C ARG A 87 -18.83 14.45 15.06
N PHE A 88 -18.75 13.13 14.86
CA PHE A 88 -18.80 12.14 15.93
C PHE A 88 -17.64 12.34 16.89
N ARG A 89 -16.40 12.43 16.40
CA ARG A 89 -15.20 12.67 17.20
C ARG A 89 -15.26 13.98 17.96
N SER A 90 -15.63 15.08 17.29
CA SER A 90 -15.82 16.39 17.92
C SER A 90 -16.83 16.33 19.08
N LYS A 91 -17.91 15.55 18.92
CA LYS A 91 -18.89 15.34 19.98
C LYS A 91 -18.33 14.51 21.13
N GLN A 92 -17.62 13.42 20.86
CA GLN A 92 -17.03 12.58 21.91
C GLN A 92 -15.98 13.33 22.73
N GLN A 93 -15.14 14.14 22.07
CA GLN A 93 -14.15 14.98 22.72
C GLN A 93 -14.81 16.00 23.69
N ARG A 94 -15.90 16.65 23.27
CA ARG A 94 -16.69 17.55 24.14
C ARG A 94 -17.31 16.83 25.34
N LEU A 95 -17.61 15.53 25.21
CA LEU A 95 -18.15 14.70 26.27
C LEU A 95 -17.06 14.08 27.17
N GLY A 96 -15.78 14.32 26.89
CA GLY A 96 -14.65 13.69 27.60
C GLY A 96 -14.55 12.18 27.38
N LYS A 97 -15.21 11.63 26.34
CA LYS A 97 -15.19 10.20 26.02
C LYS A 97 -14.10 9.92 25.00
N THR A 98 -12.94 9.50 25.48
CA THR A 98 -11.78 9.16 24.64
C THR A 98 -11.71 7.67 24.30
N VAL A 99 -12.43 6.83 25.06
CA VAL A 99 -12.48 5.39 24.88
C VAL A 99 -13.92 4.96 24.59
N LEU A 100 -14.10 4.12 23.57
CA LEU A 100 -15.37 3.51 23.22
C LEU A 100 -15.24 1.99 23.23
N THR A 101 -16.26 1.29 23.73
CA THR A 101 -16.38 -0.16 23.58
C THR A 101 -17.51 -0.44 22.60
N LEU A 102 -17.19 -1.17 21.53
CA LEU A 102 -18.09 -1.52 20.45
C LEU A 102 -18.20 -3.04 20.36
N TYR A 103 -19.34 -3.52 19.86
CA TYR A 103 -19.63 -4.94 19.79
C TYR A 103 -20.00 -5.35 18.38
N ARG A 104 -19.56 -6.54 17.98
CA ARG A 104 -19.99 -7.18 16.73
C ARG A 104 -20.18 -8.68 16.95
N GLY A 105 -21.41 -9.13 16.78
CA GLY A 105 -21.73 -10.55 16.69
C GLY A 105 -21.37 -11.11 15.33
N GLN A 106 -20.83 -12.32 15.27
CA GLN A 106 -20.53 -13.00 14.04
C GLN A 106 -20.77 -14.50 14.20
N GLN A 107 -21.35 -15.09 13.17
CA GLN A 107 -21.43 -16.54 13.03
C GLN A 107 -20.28 -16.98 12.15
N LEU A 108 -19.49 -17.92 12.65
CA LEU A 108 -18.41 -18.55 11.91
C LEU A 108 -18.71 -20.04 11.75
N SER A 109 -18.36 -20.61 10.61
CA SER A 109 -18.27 -22.06 10.50
C SER A 109 -17.21 -22.58 11.49
N ARG A 110 -17.32 -23.86 11.86
CA ARG A 110 -16.33 -24.49 12.75
C ARG A 110 -14.91 -24.40 12.20
N GLU A 111 -14.76 -24.52 10.89
CA GLU A 111 -13.46 -24.40 10.21
C GLU A 111 -12.91 -22.98 10.31
N GLU A 112 -13.72 -21.95 10.07
CA GLU A 112 -13.31 -20.55 10.21
C GLU A 112 -12.95 -20.20 11.65
N GLY A 113 -13.71 -20.70 12.63
CA GLY A 113 -13.42 -20.55 14.05
C GLY A 113 -12.07 -21.16 14.43
N GLU A 114 -11.78 -22.39 13.98
CA GLU A 114 -10.48 -23.05 14.21
C GLU A 114 -9.32 -22.35 13.50
N ARG A 115 -9.54 -21.82 12.29
CA ARG A 115 -8.52 -21.02 11.59
C ARG A 115 -8.22 -19.72 12.35
N LEU A 116 -9.24 -19.05 12.87
CA LEU A 116 -9.03 -17.84 13.69
C LEU A 116 -8.23 -18.19 14.96
N ARG A 117 -8.53 -19.32 15.59
CA ARG A 117 -7.84 -19.82 16.79
C ARG A 117 -6.37 -20.18 16.54
N THR A 118 -6.08 -20.85 15.43
CA THR A 118 -4.73 -21.37 15.11
C THR A 118 -3.83 -20.37 14.39
N SER A 119 -4.40 -19.29 13.84
CA SER A 119 -3.67 -18.34 13.01
C SER A 119 -2.49 -17.65 13.71
N GLY A 120 -2.45 -17.62 15.05
CA GLY A 120 -1.40 -16.90 15.81
C GLY A 120 -1.33 -15.41 15.49
N ASN A 121 -2.26 -14.90 14.67
CA ASN A 121 -2.27 -13.55 14.17
C ASN A 121 -2.77 -12.63 15.27
N LYS A 122 -1.89 -11.73 15.70
CA LYS A 122 -2.26 -10.65 16.61
C LYS A 122 -3.13 -9.59 15.94
N TYR A 123 -3.23 -9.56 14.61
CA TYR A 123 -3.93 -8.50 13.89
C TYR A 123 -5.07 -9.04 13.03
N ILE A 124 -6.19 -8.32 13.03
CA ILE A 124 -7.35 -8.53 12.17
C ILE A 124 -7.54 -7.27 11.34
N ALA A 125 -7.33 -7.38 10.02
CA ALA A 125 -7.55 -6.29 9.07
C ALA A 125 -8.86 -6.51 8.31
N MET A 126 -9.77 -5.54 8.39
CA MET A 126 -11.02 -5.57 7.63
C MET A 126 -10.82 -4.90 6.28
N ARG A 127 -10.87 -5.70 5.21
CA ARG A 127 -10.76 -5.19 3.84
C ARG A 127 -11.97 -4.37 3.38
N GLY A 128 -13.02 -4.25 4.19
CA GLY A 128 -14.23 -3.48 3.87
C GLY A 128 -14.80 -2.73 5.05
N PHE A 129 -16.02 -2.18 4.89
CA PHE A 129 -16.72 -1.52 5.98
C PHE A 129 -17.12 -2.56 7.04
N LEU A 130 -16.98 -2.19 8.31
CA LEU A 130 -17.39 -3.03 9.43
C LEU A 130 -18.51 -2.33 10.19
N SER A 131 -19.69 -2.93 10.18
CA SER A 131 -20.81 -2.51 11.03
C SER A 131 -20.60 -3.08 12.43
N THR A 132 -20.81 -2.23 13.44
CA THR A 132 -20.71 -2.56 14.87
C THR A 132 -21.81 -1.83 15.63
N THR A 133 -22.02 -2.17 16.90
CA THR A 133 -23.03 -1.54 17.73
C THR A 133 -22.48 -1.15 19.10
N LEU A 134 -23.04 -0.10 19.70
CA LEU A 134 -22.83 0.23 21.11
C LEU A 134 -23.66 -0.65 22.06
N ASP A 135 -24.64 -1.39 21.54
CA ASP A 135 -25.49 -2.28 22.33
C ASP A 135 -24.99 -3.72 22.28
N ARG A 136 -24.41 -4.18 23.38
CA ARG A 136 -23.88 -5.54 23.49
C ARG A 136 -24.93 -6.61 23.21
N ARG A 137 -26.18 -6.41 23.65
CA ARG A 137 -27.23 -7.44 23.50
C ARG A 137 -27.55 -7.68 22.03
N VAL A 138 -27.63 -6.63 21.23
CA VAL A 138 -27.86 -6.73 19.78
C VAL A 138 -26.77 -7.57 19.10
N ALA A 139 -25.50 -7.37 19.49
CA ALA A 139 -24.40 -8.16 18.97
C ALA A 139 -24.46 -9.63 19.44
N GLU A 140 -24.83 -9.87 20.70
CA GLU A 140 -24.99 -11.23 21.24
C GLU A 140 -26.11 -12.00 20.55
N ASP A 141 -27.28 -11.38 20.40
CA ASP A 141 -28.45 -11.96 19.71
C ASP A 141 -28.10 -12.32 18.26
N PHE A 142 -27.35 -11.45 17.58
CA PHE A 142 -26.88 -11.73 16.22
C PHE A 142 -25.92 -12.93 16.17
N ALA A 143 -24.94 -12.99 17.08
CA ALA A 143 -23.98 -14.09 17.15
C ALA A 143 -24.66 -15.45 17.40
N GLU A 144 -25.75 -15.46 18.19
CA GLU A 144 -26.44 -16.67 18.64
C GLU A 144 -27.65 -17.06 17.77
N SER A 145 -27.95 -16.27 16.73
CA SER A 145 -29.14 -16.52 15.90
C SER A 145 -29.10 -17.81 15.07
N SER A 146 -27.97 -18.54 15.01
CA SER A 146 -27.87 -19.85 14.37
C SER A 146 -27.14 -20.86 15.27
N PRO A 147 -27.79 -21.97 15.67
CA PRO A 147 -27.19 -22.97 16.55
C PRO A 147 -26.15 -23.88 15.85
N GLU A 148 -26.10 -23.87 14.52
CA GLU A 148 -25.16 -24.70 13.75
C GLU A 148 -23.76 -24.09 13.66
N ASN A 149 -23.69 -22.75 13.75
CA ASN A 149 -22.46 -21.99 13.62
C ASN A 149 -21.85 -21.68 14.99
N LEU A 150 -20.54 -21.47 15.02
CA LEU A 150 -19.84 -20.97 16.19
C LEU A 150 -20.25 -19.51 16.41
N ALA A 151 -20.87 -19.24 17.56
CA ALA A 151 -21.23 -17.88 17.98
C ALA A 151 -19.99 -17.14 18.48
N VAL A 152 -19.60 -16.09 17.77
CA VAL A 152 -18.44 -15.24 18.11
C VAL A 152 -18.90 -13.82 18.40
N LEU A 153 -18.45 -13.27 19.52
CA LEU A 153 -18.64 -11.89 19.91
C LEU A 153 -17.28 -11.17 19.89
N PHE A 154 -17.17 -10.17 19.03
CA PHE A 154 -16.05 -9.25 19.03
C PHE A 154 -16.34 -8.08 19.97
N GLU A 155 -15.48 -7.89 20.97
CA GLU A 155 -15.48 -6.75 21.88
C GLU A 155 -14.31 -5.84 21.50
N ILE A 156 -14.62 -4.67 20.96
CA ILE A 156 -13.67 -3.79 20.29
C ILE A 156 -13.50 -2.52 21.12
N THR A 157 -12.31 -2.31 21.65
CA THR A 157 -11.94 -1.07 22.34
C THR A 157 -11.34 -0.07 21.35
N VAL A 158 -11.88 1.14 21.31
CA VAL A 158 -11.39 2.21 20.43
C VAL A 158 -10.92 3.39 21.28
N HIS A 159 -9.61 3.59 21.33
CA HIS A 159 -8.99 4.79 21.89
C HIS A 159 -8.94 5.87 20.81
N LEU A 160 -9.95 6.76 20.78
CA LEU A 160 -10.13 7.73 19.69
C LEU A 160 -8.91 8.64 19.46
N ASP A 161 -8.15 8.93 20.52
CA ASP A 161 -6.95 9.77 20.48
C ASP A 161 -5.73 9.04 19.89
N GLN A 162 -5.68 7.71 20.00
CA GLN A 162 -4.58 6.88 19.49
C GLN A 162 -4.78 6.48 18.03
N VAL A 163 -6.02 6.50 17.53
CA VAL A 163 -6.35 6.21 16.13
C VAL A 163 -7.00 7.40 15.40
N PRO A 164 -6.31 8.56 15.27
CA PRO A 164 -6.92 9.78 14.74
C PRO A 164 -7.32 9.68 13.26
N SER A 165 -6.61 8.85 12.47
CA SER A 165 -6.88 8.66 11.04
C SER A 165 -7.97 7.63 10.74
N MET A 166 -8.38 6.83 11.72
CA MET A 166 -9.41 5.81 11.51
C MET A 166 -10.78 6.45 11.31
N ILE A 167 -11.45 6.12 10.21
CA ILE A 167 -12.81 6.59 9.94
C ILE A 167 -13.80 5.68 10.66
N LEU A 168 -14.56 6.23 11.60
CA LEU A 168 -15.70 5.57 12.23
C LEU A 168 -16.75 6.60 12.62
N ALA A 169 -18.04 6.26 12.48
CA ALA A 169 -19.12 7.17 12.83
C ALA A 169 -20.37 6.47 13.32
N ASP A 170 -21.10 7.16 14.20
CA ASP A 170 -22.50 6.83 14.53
C ASP A 170 -23.38 7.10 13.32
N ILE A 171 -23.89 6.02 12.73
CA ILE A 171 -24.78 6.05 11.58
C ILE A 171 -26.22 5.73 11.94
N SER A 172 -26.57 5.64 13.23
CA SER A 172 -27.92 5.25 13.69
C SER A 172 -29.02 6.11 13.07
N LYS A 173 -28.77 7.41 12.86
CA LYS A 173 -29.74 8.33 12.24
C LYS A 173 -29.86 8.20 10.71
N TYR A 174 -28.91 7.50 10.09
CA TYR A 174 -28.76 7.38 8.64
C TYR A 174 -28.98 5.95 8.16
N SER A 175 -28.82 4.97 9.04
CA SER A 175 -29.10 3.56 8.79
C SER A 175 -30.60 3.29 8.65
N VAL A 176 -30.93 2.23 7.92
CA VAL A 176 -32.29 1.68 7.89
C VAL A 176 -32.70 1.15 9.27
N ASN A 177 -31.73 0.65 10.04
CA ASN A 177 -31.94 0.11 11.38
C ASN A 177 -31.65 1.15 12.45
N SER A 178 -32.54 2.15 12.56
CA SER A 178 -32.33 3.29 13.46
C SER A 178 -32.23 2.94 14.96
N HIS A 179 -32.64 1.74 15.34
CA HIS A 179 -32.64 1.25 16.72
C HIS A 179 -31.31 0.61 17.15
N GLU A 180 -30.45 0.19 16.21
CA GLU A 180 -29.27 -0.64 16.50
C GLU A 180 -28.06 0.13 17.06
N LYS A 181 -28.17 1.45 17.29
CA LYS A 181 -27.05 2.32 17.73
C LYS A 181 -25.77 2.04 16.94
N GLU A 182 -25.93 1.94 15.62
CA GLU A 182 -24.93 1.41 14.69
C GLU A 182 -23.73 2.36 14.53
N ILE A 183 -22.54 1.81 14.68
CA ILE A 183 -21.26 2.46 14.44
C ILE A 183 -20.61 1.78 13.24
N LEU A 184 -20.42 2.53 12.16
CA LEU A 184 -19.82 2.02 10.93
C LEU A 184 -18.36 2.46 10.84
N PHE A 185 -17.46 1.49 10.72
CA PHE A 185 -16.07 1.72 10.38
C PHE A 185 -15.90 1.87 8.87
N GLY A 186 -15.00 2.76 8.48
CA GLY A 186 -14.53 2.90 7.11
C GLY A 186 -13.69 1.71 6.65
N LEU A 187 -13.23 1.78 5.40
CA LEU A 187 -12.36 0.76 4.81
C LEU A 187 -11.04 0.64 5.57
N ASN A 188 -10.50 -0.58 5.62
CA ASN A 188 -9.19 -0.89 6.19
C ASN A 188 -9.06 -0.64 7.70
N ALA A 189 -10.16 -0.77 8.45
CA ALA A 189 -10.08 -0.79 9.90
C ALA A 189 -9.26 -2.00 10.36
N THR A 190 -8.25 -1.75 11.20
CA THR A 190 -7.34 -2.77 11.72
C THR A 190 -7.44 -2.86 13.23
N PHE A 191 -7.37 -4.09 13.73
CA PHE A 191 -7.57 -4.40 15.14
C PHE A 191 -6.46 -5.32 15.62
N GLU A 192 -5.91 -5.05 16.80
CA GLU A 192 -5.01 -5.96 17.49
C GLU A 192 -5.80 -6.78 18.52
N VAL A 193 -5.64 -8.11 18.48
CA VAL A 193 -6.32 -9.05 19.37
C VAL A 193 -5.56 -9.11 20.69
N ASP A 194 -6.24 -8.72 21.75
CA ASP A 194 -5.70 -8.73 23.12
C ASP A 194 -5.81 -10.12 23.74
N GLU A 195 -7.01 -10.69 23.69
CA GLU A 195 -7.31 -11.99 24.29
C GLU A 195 -8.53 -12.67 23.65
N GLN A 196 -8.56 -14.00 23.79
CA GLN A 196 -9.63 -14.85 23.29
C GLN A 196 -10.15 -15.71 24.45
N VAL A 197 -11.43 -15.54 24.81
CA VAL A 197 -12.03 -16.17 25.99
C VAL A 197 -13.33 -16.87 25.59
N GLN A 198 -13.53 -18.11 26.03
CA GLN A 198 -14.80 -18.81 25.87
C GLN A 198 -15.70 -18.51 27.08
N SER A 199 -16.96 -18.14 26.83
CA SER A 199 -17.94 -17.90 27.90
C SER A 199 -18.64 -19.19 28.32
N ASP A 200 -19.31 -19.14 29.48
CA ASP A 200 -20.07 -20.25 30.05
C ASP A 200 -21.22 -20.74 29.16
N CYS A 201 -21.73 -19.89 28.25
CA CYS A 201 -22.77 -20.25 27.28
C CYS A 201 -22.23 -20.84 25.97
N GLY A 202 -20.92 -21.14 25.89
CA GLY A 202 -20.29 -21.69 24.69
C GLY A 202 -20.00 -20.65 23.60
N ARG A 203 -20.35 -19.38 23.85
CA ARG A 203 -20.03 -18.24 22.98
C ARG A 203 -18.56 -17.90 23.11
N TRP A 204 -17.93 -17.60 21.98
CA TRP A 204 -16.54 -17.18 21.98
C TRP A 204 -16.42 -15.67 21.97
N ILE A 205 -15.66 -15.11 22.90
CA ILE A 205 -15.43 -13.66 23.03
C ILE A 205 -14.01 -13.36 22.61
N ILE A 206 -13.86 -12.47 21.63
CA ILE A 206 -12.57 -11.98 21.16
C ILE A 206 -12.48 -10.51 21.53
N ARG A 207 -11.58 -10.20 22.46
CA ARG A 207 -11.29 -8.81 22.85
C ARG A 207 -10.15 -8.28 22.00
N MET A 208 -10.34 -7.09 21.46
CA MET A 208 -9.39 -6.44 20.59
C MET A 208 -9.46 -4.93 20.76
N HIS A 209 -8.42 -4.23 20.33
CA HIS A 209 -8.42 -2.79 20.24
C HIS A 209 -8.13 -2.31 18.81
N ALA A 210 -8.73 -1.18 18.43
CA ALA A 210 -8.48 -0.54 17.15
C ALA A 210 -7.05 0.02 17.12
N THR A 211 -6.35 -0.21 16.02
CA THR A 211 -4.98 0.26 15.79
C THR A 211 -4.85 0.94 14.43
N ASN A 212 -3.81 1.75 14.27
CA ASN A 212 -3.47 2.45 13.04
C ASN A 212 -2.22 1.89 12.35
N CYS A 213 -1.58 0.85 12.90
CA CYS A 213 -0.24 0.41 12.51
C CYS A 213 -0.09 0.13 11.01
N GLU A 214 -1.05 -0.52 10.36
CA GLU A 214 -0.97 -0.75 8.90
C GLU A 214 -1.26 0.52 8.09
N GLN A 215 -2.17 1.37 8.55
CA GLN A 215 -2.53 2.60 7.86
C GLN A 215 -1.43 3.65 7.94
N GLU A 216 -0.67 3.69 9.03
CA GLU A 216 0.55 4.49 9.15
C GLU A 216 1.63 4.00 8.21
N ILE A 217 1.82 2.69 8.02
CA ILE A 217 2.76 2.16 7.01
C ILE A 217 2.35 2.59 5.60
N VAL A 218 1.06 2.50 5.25
CA VAL A 218 0.58 2.97 3.94
C VAL A 218 0.69 4.49 3.82
N ASN A 219 0.41 5.26 4.87
CA ASN A 219 0.52 6.71 4.87
C ASN A 219 1.97 7.19 4.87
N ASP A 220 2.89 6.47 5.51
CA ASP A 220 4.32 6.69 5.48
C ASP A 220 4.87 6.42 4.09
N TYR A 221 4.36 5.35 3.45
CA TYR A 221 4.66 5.04 2.08
C TYR A 221 4.07 6.09 1.11
N ILE A 222 2.83 6.56 1.32
CA ILE A 222 2.24 7.66 0.55
C ILE A 222 3.03 8.96 0.77
N ARG A 223 3.44 9.28 2.00
CA ARG A 223 4.27 10.45 2.31
C ARG A 223 5.66 10.32 1.67
N TYR A 224 6.23 9.13 1.65
CA TYR A 224 7.47 8.82 0.94
C TYR A 224 7.29 9.06 -0.56
N LEU A 225 6.22 8.55 -1.17
CA LEU A 225 5.88 8.79 -2.57
C LEU A 225 5.68 10.29 -2.86
N GLN A 226 4.94 11.00 -2.01
CA GLN A 226 4.72 12.44 -2.10
C GLN A 226 6.04 13.22 -2.00
N SER A 227 6.94 12.78 -1.11
CA SER A 227 8.28 13.37 -0.93
C SER A 227 9.20 13.12 -2.13
N GLU A 228 9.08 11.98 -2.79
CA GLU A 228 9.77 11.72 -4.07
C GLU A 228 9.20 12.55 -5.22
N THR A 229 7.92 12.92 -5.16
CA THR A 229 7.25 13.77 -6.18
C THR A 229 7.21 15.25 -5.82
N SER A 230 7.91 15.69 -4.78
CA SER A 230 7.82 17.06 -4.26
C SER A 230 8.60 18.07 -5.12
N ASN A 231 7.96 18.51 -6.21
CA ASN A 231 7.93 19.91 -6.63
C ASN A 231 6.73 20.20 -7.57
N VAL A 232 5.59 19.56 -7.32
CA VAL A 232 4.33 19.96 -7.96
C VAL A 232 3.72 21.07 -7.12
N SER A 233 3.88 22.31 -7.58
CA SER A 233 3.14 23.47 -7.08
C SER A 233 1.65 23.17 -7.07
N SER A 234 1.05 23.24 -5.88
CA SER A 234 -0.37 23.47 -5.59
C SER A 234 -1.33 23.44 -6.80
N SER A 235 -1.82 22.25 -7.20
CA SER A 235 -3.21 22.01 -7.67
C SER A 235 -3.45 20.65 -8.32
N SER A 236 -2.43 19.89 -8.75
CA SER A 236 -2.62 18.54 -9.31
C SER A 236 -2.41 17.45 -8.25
N SER A 237 -3.50 16.88 -7.75
CA SER A 237 -3.45 15.62 -7.00
C SER A 237 -2.89 14.53 -7.90
N ILE A 238 -1.80 13.86 -7.50
CA ILE A 238 -1.29 12.67 -8.21
C ILE A 238 -2.44 11.68 -8.39
N PRO A 239 -2.79 11.28 -9.64
CA PRO A 239 -3.87 10.34 -9.87
C PRO A 239 -3.69 9.06 -9.06
N ILE A 240 -4.76 8.61 -8.38
CA ILE A 240 -4.75 7.41 -7.53
C ILE A 240 -4.25 6.16 -8.27
N ASN A 241 -4.49 6.09 -9.59
CA ASN A 241 -4.04 5.00 -10.44
C ASN A 241 -2.50 4.92 -10.51
N PHE A 242 -1.79 6.05 -10.44
CA PHE A 242 -0.32 6.05 -10.45
C PHE A 242 0.24 5.51 -9.15
N ILE A 243 -0.35 5.92 -8.02
CA ILE A 243 0.00 5.42 -6.70
C ILE A 243 -0.24 3.91 -6.64
N LEU A 244 -1.40 3.45 -7.11
CA LEU A 244 -1.75 2.04 -7.14
C LEU A 244 -0.86 1.24 -8.09
N ALA A 245 -0.57 1.75 -9.29
CA ALA A 245 0.32 1.09 -10.24
C ALA A 245 1.73 0.91 -9.67
N ARG A 246 2.28 1.95 -9.02
CA ARG A 246 3.58 1.89 -8.38
C ARG A 246 3.62 0.90 -7.22
N PHE A 247 2.58 0.87 -6.39
CA PHE A 247 2.43 -0.14 -5.35
C PHE A 247 2.40 -1.56 -5.92
N LEU A 248 1.64 -1.78 -7.01
CA LEU A 248 1.60 -3.06 -7.68
C LEU A 248 2.98 -3.49 -8.23
N VAL A 249 3.77 -2.56 -8.76
CA VAL A 249 5.16 -2.83 -9.18
C VAL A 249 6.00 -3.29 -7.99
N GLU A 250 5.94 -2.58 -6.86
CA GLU A 250 6.72 -2.94 -5.67
C GLU A 250 6.30 -4.27 -5.04
N MET A 251 5.01 -4.61 -5.13
CA MET A 251 4.50 -5.92 -4.72
C MET A 251 4.84 -7.04 -5.71
N GLY A 252 5.52 -6.74 -6.82
CA GLY A 252 5.87 -7.72 -7.87
C GLY A 252 4.70 -8.07 -8.81
N GLU A 253 3.54 -7.42 -8.63
CA GLU A 253 2.31 -7.57 -9.42
C GLU A 253 2.37 -6.72 -10.70
N THR A 254 3.50 -6.83 -11.41
CA THR A 254 3.87 -5.96 -12.54
C THR A 254 2.89 -6.03 -13.72
N VAL A 255 2.30 -7.20 -13.99
CA VAL A 255 1.29 -7.37 -15.05
C VAL A 255 0.01 -6.60 -14.73
N LYS A 256 -0.43 -6.59 -13.47
CA LYS A 256 -1.60 -5.81 -13.03
C LYS A 256 -1.30 -4.31 -13.10
N ALA A 257 -0.09 -3.91 -12.73
CA ALA A 257 0.35 -2.52 -12.85
C ALA A 257 0.29 -2.05 -14.31
N VAL A 258 0.82 -2.81 -15.26
CA VAL A 258 0.78 -2.47 -16.69
C VAL A 258 -0.66 -2.34 -17.20
N LYS A 259 -1.54 -3.29 -16.90
CA LYS A 259 -2.97 -3.21 -17.29
C LYS A 259 -3.67 -1.97 -16.75
N LEU A 260 -3.38 -1.58 -15.51
CA LEU A 260 -3.92 -0.37 -14.89
C LEU A 260 -3.41 0.89 -15.59
N LEU A 261 -2.13 0.92 -15.96
CA LEU A 261 -1.51 2.05 -16.66
C LEU A 261 -2.05 2.18 -18.09
N GLU A 262 -2.24 1.08 -18.82
CA GLU A 262 -2.83 1.07 -20.17
C GLU A 262 -4.24 1.66 -20.21
N LYS A 263 -5.02 1.47 -19.14
CA LYS A 263 -6.39 2.02 -19.00
C LYS A 263 -6.41 3.46 -18.50
N THR A 264 -5.27 3.99 -18.04
CA THR A 264 -5.20 5.34 -17.47
C THR A 264 -5.03 6.37 -18.58
N ILE A 265 -6.00 7.27 -18.70
CA ILE A 265 -5.99 8.36 -19.69
C ILE A 265 -5.44 9.62 -19.00
N PRO A 266 -4.21 10.05 -19.31
CA PRO A 266 -3.63 11.25 -18.70
C PRO A 266 -4.30 12.50 -19.28
N THR A 267 -4.66 13.44 -18.41
CA THR A 267 -5.33 14.69 -18.77
C THR A 267 -4.38 15.87 -18.94
N THR A 268 -3.19 15.79 -18.32
CA THR A 268 -2.14 16.81 -18.41
C THR A 268 -0.83 16.21 -18.92
N ASP A 269 0.09 17.04 -19.40
CA ASP A 269 1.42 16.59 -19.83
C ASP A 269 2.27 16.10 -18.65
N ASP A 270 2.07 16.64 -17.45
CA ASP A 270 2.70 16.14 -16.22
C ASP A 270 2.20 14.73 -15.85
N GLU A 271 0.88 14.51 -15.92
CA GLU A 271 0.30 13.17 -15.73
C GLU A 271 0.83 12.18 -16.78
N ARG A 272 0.97 12.64 -18.03
CA ARG A 272 1.49 11.82 -19.12
C ARG A 272 2.97 11.46 -18.92
N ALA A 273 3.79 12.40 -18.47
CA ALA A 273 5.20 12.18 -18.15
C ALA A 273 5.35 11.13 -17.04
N ASN A 274 4.56 11.26 -15.97
CA ASN A 274 4.53 10.35 -14.85
C ASN A 274 3.99 8.96 -15.22
N LEU A 275 2.95 8.89 -16.06
CA LEU A 275 2.41 7.63 -16.59
C LEU A 275 3.50 6.84 -17.32
N TYR A 276 4.20 7.49 -18.26
CA TYR A 276 5.27 6.83 -19.01
C TYR A 276 6.43 6.39 -18.11
N PHE A 277 6.78 7.20 -17.10
CA PHE A 277 7.81 6.85 -16.12
C PHE A 277 7.47 5.57 -15.33
N ILE A 278 6.27 5.52 -14.72
CA ILE A 278 5.83 4.37 -13.91
C ILE A 278 5.66 3.13 -14.79
N TRP A 279 5.20 3.32 -16.02
CA TRP A 279 5.08 2.22 -16.98
C TRP A 279 6.43 1.64 -17.37
N ALA A 280 7.43 2.48 -17.64
CA ALA A 280 8.78 2.01 -17.85
C ALA A 280 9.30 1.23 -16.63
N ASP A 281 9.02 1.71 -15.42
CA ASP A 281 9.42 1.05 -14.18
C ASP A 281 8.80 -0.35 -14.02
N ALA A 282 7.52 -0.49 -14.35
CA ALA A 282 6.83 -1.77 -14.39
C ALA A 282 7.42 -2.73 -15.42
N LYS A 283 7.81 -2.23 -16.60
CA LYS A 283 8.45 -3.01 -17.67
C LYS A 283 9.84 -3.47 -17.27
N ILE A 284 10.65 -2.59 -16.68
CA ILE A 284 11.97 -2.95 -16.13
C ILE A 284 11.82 -4.03 -15.06
N SER A 285 10.82 -3.91 -14.18
CA SER A 285 10.59 -4.89 -13.10
C SER A 285 10.07 -6.24 -13.59
N SER A 286 9.43 -6.27 -14.77
CA SER A 286 8.89 -7.50 -15.39
C SER A 286 9.77 -8.06 -16.51
N TYR A 287 11.03 -7.63 -16.61
CA TYR A 287 11.91 -7.99 -17.73
C TYR A 287 12.11 -9.49 -17.95
N HIS A 288 12.00 -10.31 -16.90
CA HIS A 288 12.07 -11.77 -17.02
C HIS A 288 10.82 -12.42 -17.62
N LEU A 289 9.70 -11.71 -17.65
CA LEU A 289 8.39 -12.21 -18.06
C LEU A 289 7.98 -11.76 -19.48
N VAL A 290 8.65 -10.74 -20.02
CA VAL A 290 8.24 -10.08 -21.27
C VAL A 290 9.47 -9.90 -22.17
N GLU A 291 9.41 -10.44 -23.38
CA GLU A 291 10.44 -10.20 -24.40
C GLU A 291 10.49 -8.71 -24.78
N HIS A 292 11.68 -8.19 -25.06
CA HIS A 292 11.91 -6.77 -25.40
C HIS A 292 11.48 -5.74 -24.35
N ALA A 293 11.29 -6.16 -23.09
CA ALA A 293 10.87 -5.27 -22.01
C ALA A 293 11.81 -4.06 -21.82
N PHE A 294 13.12 -4.24 -22.02
CA PHE A 294 14.08 -3.14 -21.93
C PHE A 294 13.90 -2.14 -23.07
N ASP A 295 13.73 -2.57 -24.31
CA ASP A 295 13.53 -1.68 -25.46
C ASP A 295 12.27 -0.83 -25.29
N GLU A 296 11.20 -1.44 -24.79
CA GLU A 296 9.95 -0.74 -24.49
C GLU A 296 10.11 0.23 -23.31
N ALA A 297 10.77 -0.19 -22.23
CA ALA A 297 11.05 0.68 -21.08
C ALA A 297 11.88 1.90 -21.49
N ILE A 298 12.94 1.71 -22.27
CA ILE A 298 13.77 2.81 -22.79
C ILE A 298 12.94 3.76 -23.65
N ARG A 299 12.05 3.23 -24.50
CA ARG A 299 11.14 4.05 -25.32
C ARG A 299 10.18 4.88 -24.46
N LEU A 300 9.63 4.30 -23.41
CA LEU A 300 8.75 4.98 -22.45
C LEU A 300 9.51 6.05 -21.66
N LEU A 301 10.72 5.75 -21.20
CA LEU A 301 11.59 6.72 -20.53
C LEU A 301 11.93 7.91 -21.44
N LYS A 302 12.16 7.71 -22.75
CA LYS A 302 12.38 8.81 -23.71
C LYS A 302 11.18 9.75 -23.78
N LYS A 303 9.97 9.21 -23.88
CA LYS A 303 8.75 10.02 -23.88
C LYS A 303 8.57 10.78 -22.57
N SER A 304 8.89 10.14 -21.45
CA SER A 304 8.83 10.75 -20.12
C SER A 304 9.84 11.89 -19.98
N GLU A 305 11.08 11.67 -20.44
CA GLU A 305 12.16 12.66 -20.46
C GLU A 305 11.79 13.90 -21.27
N GLU A 306 11.34 13.74 -22.51
CA GLU A 306 10.92 14.84 -23.39
C GLU A 306 9.88 15.74 -22.73
N LEU A 307 8.88 15.14 -22.07
CA LEU A 307 7.84 15.87 -21.36
C LEU A 307 8.41 16.57 -20.11
N PHE A 308 9.22 15.90 -19.29
CA PHE A 308 9.83 16.54 -18.12
C PHE A 308 10.82 17.65 -18.48
N ILE A 309 11.43 17.61 -19.67
CA ILE A 309 12.19 18.73 -20.22
C ILE A 309 11.27 19.90 -20.56
N SER A 310 10.17 19.65 -21.29
CA SER A 310 9.22 20.72 -21.64
C SER A 310 8.55 21.39 -20.43
N LEU A 311 8.42 20.64 -19.32
CA LEU A 311 7.82 21.10 -18.07
C LEU A 311 8.83 21.78 -17.13
N ASP A 312 10.12 21.86 -17.51
CA ASP A 312 11.23 22.27 -16.64
C ASP A 312 11.30 21.49 -15.31
N ASN A 313 10.81 20.24 -15.32
CA ASN A 313 10.79 19.38 -14.14
C ASN A 313 12.13 18.64 -13.99
N LYS A 314 13.12 19.33 -13.41
CA LYS A 314 14.47 18.78 -13.18
C LYS A 314 14.47 17.50 -12.35
N LEU A 315 13.54 17.38 -11.40
CA LEU A 315 13.45 16.21 -10.54
C LEU A 315 12.99 14.98 -11.33
N GLY A 316 11.92 15.13 -12.13
CA GLY A 316 11.44 14.11 -13.06
C GLY A 316 12.53 13.66 -14.04
N GLN A 317 13.27 14.62 -14.63
CA GLN A 317 14.42 14.32 -15.48
C GLN A 317 15.48 13.47 -14.75
N ALA A 318 15.84 13.84 -13.51
CA ALA A 318 16.83 13.10 -12.72
C ALA A 318 16.38 11.66 -12.42
N HIS A 319 15.11 11.47 -12.07
CA HIS A 319 14.52 10.14 -11.87
C HIS A 319 14.55 9.31 -13.15
N THR A 320 14.20 9.90 -14.29
CA THR A 320 14.24 9.22 -15.59
C THR A 320 15.66 8.78 -15.96
N PHE A 321 16.68 9.62 -15.78
CA PHE A 321 18.09 9.23 -15.96
C PHE A 321 18.55 8.11 -15.04
N ARG A 322 18.10 8.10 -13.78
CA ARG A 322 18.41 7.01 -12.86
C ARG A 322 17.78 5.69 -13.33
N ARG A 323 16.53 5.72 -13.79
CA ARG A 323 15.84 4.52 -14.30
C ARG A 323 16.42 4.03 -15.64
N TYR A 324 16.87 4.93 -16.52
CA TYR A 324 17.67 4.54 -17.69
C TYR A 324 18.89 3.73 -17.27
N ALA A 325 19.64 4.24 -16.29
CA ALA A 325 20.83 3.56 -15.80
C ALA A 325 20.50 2.19 -15.21
N ASP A 326 19.45 2.09 -14.39
CA ASP A 326 19.00 0.82 -13.81
C ASP A 326 18.64 -0.21 -14.91
N ALA A 327 17.91 0.21 -15.95
CA ALA A 327 17.58 -0.63 -17.10
C ALA A 327 18.82 -1.06 -17.90
N GLN A 328 19.74 -0.12 -18.13
CA GLN A 328 20.99 -0.38 -18.85
C GLN A 328 21.91 -1.34 -18.09
N VAL A 329 21.96 -1.27 -16.76
CA VAL A 329 22.70 -2.25 -15.94
C VAL A 329 22.14 -3.65 -16.10
N LEU A 330 20.81 -3.80 -16.07
CA LEU A 330 20.15 -5.09 -16.24
C LEU A 330 20.34 -5.67 -17.65
N ASN A 331 20.47 -4.79 -18.66
CA ASN A 331 20.77 -5.17 -20.04
C ASN A 331 22.29 -5.20 -20.36
N GLU A 332 23.15 -5.20 -19.33
CA GLU A 332 24.62 -5.25 -19.42
C GLU A 332 25.29 -4.10 -20.22
N MET A 333 24.56 -3.02 -20.50
CA MET A 333 25.03 -1.80 -21.16
C MET A 333 25.73 -0.87 -20.17
N TYR A 334 26.90 -1.30 -19.68
CA TYR A 334 27.55 -0.67 -18.53
C TYR A 334 28.11 0.74 -18.80
N ASP A 335 28.56 1.05 -20.01
CA ASP A 335 29.11 2.38 -20.30
C ASP A 335 28.00 3.43 -20.39
N GLU A 336 26.88 3.08 -21.02
CA GLU A 336 25.67 3.89 -21.06
C GLU A 336 25.09 4.08 -19.65
N ALA A 337 25.06 3.02 -18.83
CA ALA A 337 24.61 3.12 -17.44
C ALA A 337 25.46 4.12 -16.62
N ILE A 338 26.78 4.13 -16.81
CA ILE A 338 27.66 5.11 -16.15
C ILE A 338 27.27 6.53 -16.56
N HIS A 339 27.07 6.78 -17.86
CA HIS A 339 26.65 8.09 -18.35
C HIS A 339 25.31 8.52 -17.75
N SER A 340 24.32 7.64 -17.75
CA SER A 340 22.97 7.88 -17.21
C SER A 340 23.01 8.18 -15.70
N TYR A 341 23.73 7.39 -14.90
CA TYR A 341 23.89 7.66 -13.47
C TYR A 341 24.64 8.98 -13.19
N GLN A 342 25.65 9.31 -13.99
CA GLN A 342 26.37 10.58 -13.86
C GLN A 342 25.45 11.77 -14.14
N ARG A 343 24.61 11.66 -15.19
CA ARG A 343 23.64 12.69 -15.55
C ARG A 343 22.57 12.87 -14.46
N ALA A 344 21.99 11.77 -13.97
CA ALA A 344 21.04 11.80 -12.85
C ALA A 344 21.67 12.48 -11.61
N ASN A 345 22.90 12.09 -11.26
CA ASN A 345 23.62 12.65 -10.12
C ASN A 345 23.93 14.14 -10.28
N GLN A 346 24.21 14.62 -11.49
CA GLN A 346 24.38 16.05 -11.76
C GLN A 346 23.09 16.82 -11.46
N LEU A 347 21.96 16.35 -11.98
CA LEU A 347 20.65 16.97 -11.75
C LEU A 347 20.26 16.94 -10.27
N TYR A 348 20.42 15.80 -9.59
CA TYR A 348 20.11 15.72 -8.16
C TYR A 348 20.94 16.68 -7.29
N LYS A 349 22.17 17.03 -7.69
CA LYS A 349 22.98 18.03 -6.96
C LYS A 349 22.44 19.45 -7.09
N GLU A 350 21.72 19.75 -8.17
CA GLU A 350 21.08 21.05 -8.37
C GLU A 350 19.80 21.21 -7.52
N ILE A 351 19.27 20.11 -6.97
CA ILE A 351 17.97 20.08 -6.28
C ILE A 351 18.20 19.90 -4.76
N PRO A 352 17.74 20.82 -3.90
CA PRO A 352 17.83 20.67 -2.46
C PRO A 352 17.13 19.39 -1.94
N GLY A 353 17.67 18.79 -0.87
CA GLY A 353 17.07 17.63 -0.21
C GLY A 353 17.35 16.26 -0.86
N GLN A 354 18.04 16.21 -2.01
CA GLN A 354 18.23 14.97 -2.78
C GLN A 354 19.44 14.12 -2.37
N LYS A 355 19.90 14.22 -1.11
CA LYS A 355 21.11 13.53 -0.62
C LYS A 355 21.04 12.01 -0.81
N GLU A 356 19.88 11.41 -0.56
CA GLU A 356 19.69 9.96 -0.69
C GLU A 356 19.64 9.50 -2.16
N ASN A 357 19.11 10.33 -3.05
CA ASN A 357 19.12 10.06 -4.49
C ASN A 357 20.54 10.16 -5.09
N ILE A 358 21.35 11.12 -4.63
CA ILE A 358 22.79 11.21 -4.92
C ILE A 358 23.52 9.94 -4.44
N ALA A 359 23.25 9.50 -3.21
CA ALA A 359 23.82 8.28 -2.65
C ALA A 359 23.42 7.03 -3.44
N SER A 360 22.17 6.97 -3.90
CA SER A 360 21.66 5.87 -4.73
C SER A 360 22.35 5.81 -6.10
N CYS A 361 22.54 6.96 -6.77
CA CYS A 361 23.31 7.03 -8.02
C CYS A 361 24.78 6.59 -7.81
N CYS A 362 25.39 6.98 -6.69
CA CYS A 362 26.75 6.55 -6.35
C CYS A 362 26.85 5.03 -6.11
N ASN A 363 25.86 4.43 -5.45
CA ASN A 363 25.80 2.97 -5.30
C ASN A 363 25.61 2.27 -6.65
N GLY A 364 24.73 2.78 -7.52
CA GLY A 364 24.54 2.23 -8.87
C GLY A 364 25.83 2.29 -9.69
N LEU A 365 26.56 3.40 -9.65
CA LEU A 365 27.90 3.51 -10.25
C LEU A 365 28.89 2.48 -9.66
N ALA A 366 28.83 2.25 -8.35
CA ALA A 366 29.67 1.25 -7.70
C ALA A 366 29.34 -0.17 -8.18
N ASP A 367 28.05 -0.50 -8.30
CA ASP A 367 27.56 -1.79 -8.84
C ASP A 367 28.04 -1.98 -10.29
N VAL A 368 27.95 -0.95 -11.13
CA VAL A 368 28.44 -1.01 -12.52
C VAL A 368 29.96 -1.23 -12.56
N TYR A 369 30.73 -0.48 -11.76
CA TYR A 369 32.18 -0.68 -11.70
C TYR A 369 32.57 -2.04 -11.14
N LEU A 370 31.78 -2.60 -10.22
CA LEU A 370 31.98 -3.95 -9.71
C LEU A 370 31.75 -4.99 -10.79
N ALA A 371 30.67 -4.87 -11.57
CA ALA A 371 30.39 -5.73 -12.72
C ALA A 371 31.51 -5.67 -13.78
N LYS A 372 32.05 -4.47 -14.04
CA LYS A 372 33.23 -4.27 -14.91
C LYS A 372 34.57 -4.69 -14.27
N ARG A 373 34.56 -5.31 -13.08
CA ARG A 373 35.75 -5.72 -12.31
C ARG A 373 36.73 -4.58 -11.99
N LYS A 374 36.24 -3.33 -11.96
CA LYS A 374 36.99 -2.13 -11.56
C LYS A 374 36.88 -1.92 -10.04
N TYR A 375 37.40 -2.88 -9.28
CA TYR A 375 37.21 -2.98 -7.83
C TYR A 375 37.63 -1.74 -7.03
N THR A 376 38.68 -1.02 -7.45
CA THR A 376 39.12 0.19 -6.74
C THR A 376 38.08 1.30 -6.85
N LYS A 377 37.49 1.50 -8.03
CA LYS A 377 36.44 2.50 -8.25
C LYS A 377 35.18 2.14 -7.47
N ALA A 378 34.74 0.88 -7.54
CA ALA A 378 33.57 0.41 -6.80
C ALA A 378 33.70 0.66 -5.28
N TYR A 379 34.87 0.34 -4.71
CA TYR A 379 35.14 0.56 -3.28
C TYR A 379 35.04 2.04 -2.88
N ILE A 380 35.62 2.94 -3.69
CA ILE A 380 35.58 4.39 -3.43
C ILE A 380 34.13 4.86 -3.34
N TYR A 381 33.28 4.45 -4.28
CA TYR A 381 31.87 4.86 -4.27
C TYR A 381 31.08 4.27 -3.10
N TYR A 382 31.16 2.95 -2.83
CA TYR A 382 30.45 2.36 -1.70
C TYR A 382 30.89 2.94 -0.35
N SER A 383 32.20 3.11 -0.16
CA SER A 383 32.75 3.66 1.09
C SER A 383 32.31 5.11 1.29
N LYS A 384 32.36 5.91 0.24
CA LYS A 384 31.89 7.30 0.26
C LYS A 384 30.42 7.40 0.64
N VAL A 385 29.56 6.54 0.08
CA VAL A 385 28.14 6.51 0.41
C VAL A 385 27.90 6.12 1.87
N LEU A 386 28.62 5.12 2.39
CA LEU A 386 28.52 4.74 3.79
C LEU A 386 28.91 5.92 4.71
N THR A 387 30.08 6.53 4.49
CA THR A 387 30.54 7.68 5.30
C THR A 387 29.55 8.83 5.27
N TRP A 388 28.99 9.13 4.09
CA TRP A 388 27.97 10.16 3.96
C TRP A 388 26.71 9.83 4.74
N ARG A 389 26.15 8.64 4.56
CA ARG A 389 24.94 8.20 5.28
C ARG A 389 25.12 8.23 6.80
N GLN A 390 26.28 7.81 7.30
CA GLN A 390 26.60 7.90 8.73
C GLN A 390 26.68 9.35 9.24
N ALA A 391 26.98 10.33 8.39
CA ALA A 391 27.10 11.72 8.81
C ALA A 391 25.76 12.47 8.92
N TYR A 392 24.69 12.00 8.25
CA TYR A 392 23.38 12.70 8.24
C TYR A 392 22.18 11.85 8.63
N LEU A 393 22.33 10.54 8.83
CA LEU A 393 21.26 9.64 9.27
C LEU A 393 21.54 9.15 10.69
N SER A 394 20.49 8.74 11.41
CA SER A 394 20.65 8.03 12.67
C SER A 394 21.35 6.69 12.46
N ASP A 395 22.09 6.23 13.48
CA ASP A 395 22.90 5.00 13.39
C ASP A 395 22.10 3.74 13.05
N GLU A 396 20.82 3.71 13.41
CA GLU A 396 19.90 2.61 13.13
C GLU A 396 19.09 2.79 11.83
N HIS A 397 19.49 3.72 10.96
CA HIS A 397 18.77 3.96 9.72
C HIS A 397 18.96 2.81 8.70
N PRO A 398 17.89 2.32 8.04
CA PRO A 398 17.97 1.21 7.07
C PRO A 398 19.00 1.40 5.94
N ALA A 399 19.20 2.63 5.50
CA ALA A 399 20.16 2.98 4.45
C ALA A 399 21.63 2.72 4.88
N ILE A 400 21.96 2.81 6.16
CA ILE A 400 23.29 2.46 6.68
C ILE A 400 23.49 0.95 6.58
N ALA A 401 22.49 0.16 7.01
CA ALA A 401 22.52 -1.30 6.88
C ALA A 401 22.68 -1.76 5.42
N ARG A 402 22.00 -1.08 4.48
CA ARG A 402 22.16 -1.34 3.03
C ARG A 402 23.57 -1.04 2.55
N SER A 403 24.21 0.02 3.06
CA SER A 403 25.58 0.39 2.70
C SER A 403 26.60 -0.63 3.18
N TYR A 404 26.45 -1.13 4.41
CA TYR A 404 27.27 -2.24 4.91
C TYR A 404 27.09 -3.51 4.10
N TYR A 405 25.84 -3.85 3.74
CA TYR A 405 25.56 -5.00 2.88
C TYR A 405 26.26 -4.88 1.51
N SER A 406 26.23 -3.71 0.89
CA SER A 406 26.91 -3.47 -0.40
C SER A 406 28.44 -3.61 -0.29
N LEU A 407 29.07 -3.11 0.77
CA LEU A 407 30.50 -3.33 1.02
C LEU A 407 30.82 -4.80 1.28
N GLY A 408 29.96 -5.52 2.01
CA GLY A 408 30.08 -6.95 2.21
C GLY A 408 30.05 -7.73 0.90
N ARG A 409 29.07 -7.43 0.04
CA ARG A 409 28.94 -8.00 -1.32
C ARG A 409 30.16 -7.67 -2.19
N TYR A 410 30.66 -6.43 -2.12
CA TYR A 410 31.88 -6.02 -2.80
C TYR A 410 33.08 -6.91 -2.44
N TYR A 411 33.33 -7.12 -1.14
CA TYR A 411 34.48 -7.93 -0.69
C TYR A 411 34.33 -9.40 -1.07
N HIS A 412 33.11 -9.93 -0.99
CA HIS A 412 32.83 -11.30 -1.43
C HIS A 412 33.11 -11.49 -2.93
N LEU A 413 32.60 -10.57 -3.78
CA LEU A 413 32.79 -10.63 -5.24
C LEU A 413 34.22 -10.31 -5.70
N LYS A 414 35.00 -9.59 -4.88
CA LYS A 414 36.43 -9.40 -5.11
C LYS A 414 37.23 -10.69 -4.85
N GLY A 415 36.69 -11.61 -4.05
CA GLY A 415 37.20 -12.97 -3.86
C GLY A 415 38.45 -13.12 -2.99
N ASN A 416 39.09 -12.02 -2.57
CA ASN A 416 40.35 -12.07 -1.82
C ASN A 416 40.27 -11.56 -0.38
N ASN A 417 39.07 -11.31 0.15
CA ASN A 417 38.90 -10.78 1.50
C ASN A 417 37.53 -11.15 2.12
N ASN A 418 37.28 -12.45 2.23
CA ASN A 418 36.02 -12.95 2.80
C ASN A 418 35.86 -12.60 4.30
N GLU A 419 36.95 -12.34 5.03
CA GLU A 419 36.89 -11.85 6.41
C GLU A 419 36.23 -10.46 6.51
N ASN A 420 36.64 -9.51 5.66
CA ASN A 420 35.97 -8.22 5.60
C ASN A 420 34.53 -8.37 5.07
N ALA A 421 34.29 -9.25 4.10
CA ALA A 421 32.94 -9.54 3.63
C ALA A 421 32.04 -9.98 4.80
N LEU A 422 32.51 -10.94 5.60
CA LEU A 422 31.83 -11.45 6.78
C LEU A 422 31.55 -10.30 7.77
N ARG A 423 32.56 -9.50 8.10
CA ARG A 423 32.43 -8.38 9.04
C ARG A 423 31.35 -7.39 8.62
N PHE A 424 31.31 -7.02 7.34
CA PHE A 424 30.35 -6.04 6.82
C PHE A 424 28.94 -6.62 6.69
N VAL A 425 28.79 -7.87 6.23
CA VAL A 425 27.48 -8.53 6.14
C VAL A 425 26.88 -8.80 7.51
N THR A 426 27.68 -9.16 8.51
CA THR A 426 27.21 -9.34 9.91
C THR A 426 26.71 -8.02 10.50
N LYS A 427 27.46 -6.92 10.35
CA LYS A 427 26.99 -5.58 10.78
C LYS A 427 25.67 -5.18 10.10
N ALA A 428 25.52 -5.48 8.82
CA ALA A 428 24.28 -5.24 8.11
C ALA A 428 23.11 -6.09 8.67
N LEU A 429 23.36 -7.34 9.05
CA LEU A 429 22.36 -8.24 9.63
C LEU A 429 21.90 -7.75 11.00
N GLU A 430 22.83 -7.37 11.87
CA GLU A 430 22.56 -6.87 13.22
C GLU A 430 21.64 -5.65 13.18
N LEU A 431 21.95 -4.67 12.32
CA LEU A 431 21.10 -3.50 12.12
C LEU A 431 19.73 -3.90 11.56
N LYS A 432 19.67 -4.75 10.53
CA LYS A 432 18.39 -5.19 9.96
C LYS A 432 17.49 -5.91 10.96
N LYS A 433 18.06 -6.70 11.87
CA LYS A 433 17.30 -7.41 12.94
C LYS A 433 16.73 -6.46 14.00
N LYS A 434 17.34 -5.29 14.21
CA LYS A 434 16.78 -4.24 15.07
C LYS A 434 15.65 -3.47 14.39
N ILE A 435 15.78 -3.24 13.08
CA ILE A 435 14.90 -2.37 12.29
C ILE A 435 13.63 -3.10 11.84
N TYR A 436 13.75 -4.38 11.45
CA TYR A 436 12.70 -5.11 10.76
C TYR A 436 12.20 -6.31 11.57
N PRO A 437 10.92 -6.73 11.39
CA PRO A 437 10.44 -7.97 11.96
C PRO A 437 11.22 -9.18 11.41
N PRO A 438 11.32 -10.31 12.15
CA PRO A 438 12.15 -11.46 11.77
C PRO A 438 11.83 -12.05 10.38
N SER A 439 10.60 -11.90 9.89
CA SER A 439 10.15 -12.40 8.59
C SER A 439 10.54 -11.51 7.40
N HIS A 440 11.14 -10.33 7.63
CA HIS A 440 11.35 -9.35 6.58
C HIS A 440 12.36 -9.85 5.52
N PRO A 441 12.05 -9.74 4.20
CA PRO A 441 12.91 -10.26 3.12
C PRO A 441 14.37 -9.77 3.14
N SER A 442 14.58 -8.52 3.57
CA SER A 442 15.94 -7.95 3.69
C SER A 442 16.85 -8.70 4.66
N ILE A 443 16.29 -9.31 5.72
CA ILE A 443 17.03 -10.18 6.66
C ILE A 443 17.38 -11.49 5.95
N GLN A 444 16.42 -12.11 5.26
CA GLN A 444 16.62 -13.37 4.53
C GLN A 444 17.72 -13.25 3.46
N CYS A 445 17.69 -12.18 2.64
CA CYS A 445 18.74 -11.92 1.65
C CYS A 445 20.12 -11.76 2.30
N ASN A 446 20.18 -11.13 3.47
CA ASN A 446 21.43 -10.93 4.20
C ASN A 446 21.97 -12.24 4.76
N GLU A 447 21.10 -13.09 5.32
CA GLU A 447 21.46 -14.41 5.83
C GLU A 447 21.91 -15.35 4.72
N ARG A 448 21.33 -15.25 3.52
CA ARG A 448 21.79 -15.99 2.35
C ARG A 448 23.23 -15.64 1.97
N LEU A 449 23.52 -14.35 1.81
CA LEU A 449 24.89 -13.90 1.50
C LEU A 449 25.88 -14.27 2.62
N LEU A 450 25.45 -14.19 3.88
CA LEU A 450 26.26 -14.59 5.02
C LEU A 450 26.66 -16.07 4.93
N LYS A 451 25.72 -16.96 4.60
CA LYS A 451 25.99 -18.39 4.40
C LYS A 451 26.96 -18.64 3.24
N GLU A 452 26.82 -17.92 2.13
CA GLU A 452 27.72 -18.01 0.98
C GLU A 452 29.16 -17.61 1.35
N ILE A 453 29.33 -16.52 2.10
CA ILE A 453 30.63 -16.06 2.59
C ILE A 453 31.25 -17.07 3.58
N GLN A 454 30.44 -17.61 4.50
CA GLN A 454 30.91 -18.63 5.46
C GLN A 454 31.36 -19.92 4.75
N ALA A 455 30.61 -20.37 3.75
CA ALA A 455 31.00 -21.52 2.93
C ALA A 455 32.30 -21.25 2.14
N ALA A 456 32.51 -20.02 1.67
CA ALA A 456 33.74 -19.62 0.98
C ALA A 456 34.95 -19.45 1.92
N LEU A 457 34.74 -19.24 3.22
CA LEU A 457 35.81 -19.23 4.24
C LEU A 457 36.18 -20.64 4.72
N ALA A 458 35.25 -21.59 4.62
CA ALA A 458 35.46 -22.98 5.02
C ALA A 458 36.11 -23.84 3.93
N ARG A 459 36.20 -23.33 2.69
CA ARG A 459 36.96 -23.90 1.57
C ARG A 459 38.35 -23.28 1.52
#